data_AF-A0A178E9M7-F1
#
_entry.id   AF-A0A178E9M7-F1
#
_cell.length_a   1.000
_cell.length_b   1.000
_cell.length_c   1.000
_cell.angle_alpha   90.00
_cell.angle_beta   90.00
_cell.angle_gamma   90.00
#
_symmetry.space_group_name_H-M   'P 1'
#
loop_
_entity.id
_entity.type
_entity.pdbx_description
1 polymer ?
#
loop_
_entity_poly.entity_id
_entity_poly.type
_entity_poly.pdbx_seq_one_letter_code
_entity_poly.pdbx_strand_id
1 'polypeptide(L)'
;MACSSSTSLAQASYQTYVRLRCRLPAESLADHVKPEPLLHTSSAPKPALKKILAPASTFLMVPKATKSFPEPAAIPESTPASNLPDSRPYADHAESGTIVVISQPPGQSCAVVGGIMAARMKHLGAEGLVVDGRVRDIVALNETTLPIWSKGTSVIGAGAETKFHAKNVPVKVGETVVEPGDIVMIDPFENGAVAVPQGRVDDLLELLPKLVGADEKVIADVEQGVSVQEAFKRHRSQL
;
A
#
# COMPACT_ATOMS: atom_id res chain seq x y z
N MET A 1 26.35 -4.04 44.21
CA MET A 1 26.00 -5.17 43.33
C MET A 1 24.60 -4.95 42.83
N ALA A 2 24.46 -4.68 41.54
CA ALA A 2 23.20 -4.52 40.82
C ALA A 2 22.73 -5.87 40.29
N CYS A 3 21.41 -6.10 40.19
CA CYS A 3 20.70 -6.23 38.91
C CYS A 3 19.22 -6.56 39.18
N SER A 4 18.31 -5.64 38.85
CA SER A 4 16.89 -5.91 38.66
C SER A 4 16.56 -5.65 37.20
N SER A 5 16.06 -6.67 36.52
CA SER A 5 15.65 -6.65 35.12
C SER A 5 14.21 -6.14 35.01
N SER A 6 14.01 -5.00 34.35
CA SER A 6 12.69 -4.48 33.98
C SER A 6 12.45 -4.66 32.48
N THR A 7 11.35 -5.34 32.17
CA THR A 7 10.85 -5.57 30.81
C THR A 7 10.12 -4.33 30.31
N SER A 8 10.58 -3.77 29.18
CA SER A 8 9.97 -2.61 28.51
C SER A 8 8.87 -3.08 27.54
N LEU A 9 7.64 -2.63 27.78
CA LEU A 9 6.52 -2.70 26.84
C LEU A 9 6.58 -1.49 25.90
N ALA A 10 6.89 -1.71 24.63
CA ALA A 10 6.87 -0.67 23.61
C ALA A 10 5.42 -0.35 23.20
N GLN A 11 4.93 0.83 23.58
CA GLN A 11 3.68 1.40 23.09
C GLN A 11 3.88 1.92 21.66
N ALA A 12 3.14 1.35 20.70
CA ALA A 12 3.02 1.91 19.35
C ALA A 12 2.22 3.22 19.41
N SER A 13 2.90 4.33 19.18
CA SER A 13 2.30 5.66 19.08
C SER A 13 2.04 5.99 17.61
N TYR A 14 0.79 5.86 17.19
CA TYR A 14 0.31 6.49 15.95
C TYR A 14 0.08 7.98 16.24
N GLN A 15 1.02 8.83 15.80
CA GLN A 15 0.80 10.27 15.78
C GLN A 15 1.47 10.86 14.55
N THR A 16 0.67 11.27 13.56
CA THR A 16 1.12 12.19 12.51
C THR A 16 0.27 13.44 12.59
N TYR A 17 0.72 14.42 13.38
CA TYR A 17 0.32 15.82 13.23
C TYR A 17 1.50 16.56 12.61
N VAL A 18 1.39 16.93 11.33
CA VAL A 18 2.29 17.91 10.73
C VAL A 18 1.75 19.30 11.06
N ARG A 19 2.38 20.00 12.00
CA ARG A 19 2.06 21.39 12.32
C ARG A 19 2.85 22.31 11.37
N LEU A 20 2.30 22.60 10.20
CA LEU A 20 2.85 23.63 9.30
C LEU A 20 2.58 25.02 9.90
N ARG A 21 3.61 25.67 10.45
CA ARG A 21 3.58 27.11 10.73
C ARG A 21 3.90 27.86 9.43
N CYS A 22 2.87 28.23 8.68
CA CYS A 22 3.00 29.24 7.64
C CYS A 22 3.01 30.63 8.32
N ARG A 23 4.11 31.38 8.23
CA ARG A 23 4.11 32.81 8.62
C ARG A 23 3.63 33.62 7.41
N LEU A 24 2.34 33.92 7.38
CA LEU A 24 1.80 34.95 6.49
C LEU A 24 1.71 36.27 7.27
N PRO A 25 1.96 37.43 6.64
CA PRO A 25 1.61 38.72 7.22
C PRO A 25 0.10 38.75 7.51
N ALA A 26 -0.29 39.27 8.67
CA ALA A 26 -1.59 39.06 9.31
C ALA A 26 -2.81 39.70 8.62
N GLU A 27 -2.68 40.22 7.40
CA GLU A 27 -3.73 41.02 6.76
C GLU A 27 -3.94 40.53 5.32
N SER A 28 -4.90 39.60 5.11
CA SER A 28 -5.73 39.49 3.88
C SER A 28 -6.48 38.16 3.69
N LEU A 29 -6.41 37.17 4.60
CA LEU A 29 -7.04 35.85 4.33
C LEU A 29 -8.37 35.57 5.06
N ALA A 30 -8.89 36.49 5.86
CA ALA A 30 -10.01 36.20 6.75
C ALA A 30 -11.38 36.17 6.06
N ASP A 31 -11.56 36.88 4.94
CA ASP A 31 -12.90 37.09 4.38
C ASP A 31 -13.34 36.05 3.33
N HIS A 32 -12.45 35.13 2.92
CA HIS A 32 -12.73 34.16 1.84
C HIS A 32 -12.64 32.69 2.26
N VAL A 33 -12.25 32.42 3.51
CA VAL A 33 -12.18 31.05 4.02
C VAL A 33 -13.31 30.86 5.03
N LYS A 34 -14.49 30.48 4.52
CA LYS A 34 -15.48 29.81 5.39
C LYS A 34 -14.89 28.45 5.75
N PRO A 35 -14.61 28.15 7.03
CA PRO A 35 -14.14 26.84 7.42
C PRO A 35 -15.34 25.89 7.39
N GLU A 36 -15.69 25.39 6.21
CA GLU A 36 -16.43 24.14 6.17
C GLU A 36 -15.48 23.04 6.65
N PRO A 37 -15.90 22.18 7.59
CA PRO A 37 -15.08 21.07 8.04
C PRO A 37 -14.76 20.21 6.82
N LEU A 38 -13.47 20.15 6.45
CA LEU A 38 -12.98 19.26 5.42
C LEU A 38 -13.28 17.84 5.87
N LEU A 39 -14.32 17.24 5.29
CA LEU A 39 -14.65 15.83 5.44
C LEU A 39 -13.40 14.99 5.08
N HIS A 40 -12.67 14.55 6.09
CA HIS A 40 -11.51 13.64 5.96
C HIS A 40 -11.95 12.22 5.58
N THR A 41 -13.24 12.03 5.30
CA THR A 41 -13.84 10.88 4.66
C THR A 41 -14.78 11.40 3.59
N SER A 42 -14.45 11.20 2.31
CA SER A 42 -15.35 11.56 1.19
C SER A 42 -16.72 10.89 1.41
N SER A 43 -17.76 11.72 1.53
CA SER A 43 -19.19 11.35 1.67
C SER A 43 -19.86 11.03 0.32
N ALA A 44 -19.10 10.99 -0.78
CA ALA A 44 -19.64 10.52 -2.04
C ALA A 44 -19.93 9.01 -1.96
N PRO A 45 -21.03 8.49 -2.54
CA PRO A 45 -21.23 7.06 -2.66
C PRO A 45 -20.06 6.48 -3.45
N LYS A 46 -19.14 5.80 -2.75
CA LYS A 46 -18.06 5.08 -3.41
C LYS A 46 -18.73 4.02 -4.31
N PRO A 47 -18.30 3.86 -5.57
CA PRO A 47 -18.73 2.73 -6.39
C PRO A 47 -18.53 1.44 -5.58
N ALA A 48 -19.39 0.43 -5.77
CA ALA A 48 -19.29 -0.83 -5.04
C ALA A 48 -17.89 -1.43 -5.23
N LEU A 49 -17.04 -1.22 -4.23
CA LEU A 49 -15.66 -1.69 -4.26
C LEU A 49 -15.71 -3.21 -4.26
N LYS A 50 -15.06 -3.84 -5.24
CA LYS A 50 -14.97 -5.29 -5.33
C LYS A 50 -13.57 -5.70 -4.94
N LYS A 51 -13.46 -6.88 -4.33
CA LYS A 51 -12.16 -7.56 -4.23
C LYS A 51 -11.68 -7.80 -5.66
N ILE A 52 -10.43 -7.44 -5.93
CA ILE A 52 -9.82 -7.66 -7.24
C ILE A 52 -8.65 -8.63 -7.09
N LEU A 53 -8.43 -9.43 -8.13
CA LEU A 53 -7.29 -10.32 -8.25
C LEU A 53 -6.72 -10.17 -9.65
N ALA A 54 -5.43 -9.87 -9.74
CA ALA A 54 -4.74 -9.77 -11.01
C ALA A 54 -3.24 -10.05 -10.85
N PRO A 55 -2.52 -10.42 -11.92
CA PRO A 55 -1.07 -10.53 -11.90
C PRO A 55 -0.40 -9.20 -11.53
N ALA A 56 0.74 -9.26 -10.84
CA ALA A 56 1.53 -8.11 -10.46
C ALA A 56 2.38 -7.59 -11.64
N SER A 57 2.28 -6.29 -11.93
CA SER A 57 3.32 -5.56 -12.67
C SER A 57 4.08 -4.69 -11.67
N THR A 58 5.38 -4.92 -11.51
CA THR A 58 6.15 -4.38 -10.39
C THR A 58 7.02 -3.18 -10.80
N PHE A 59 6.97 -2.10 -10.04
CA PHE A 59 7.71 -0.86 -10.28
C PHE A 59 8.63 -0.56 -9.09
N LEU A 60 9.92 -0.40 -9.38
CA LEU A 60 10.94 -0.10 -8.41
C LEU A 60 11.33 1.37 -8.48
N MET A 61 11.16 2.09 -7.37
CA MET A 61 11.68 3.43 -7.18
C MET A 61 13.03 3.36 -6.44
N VAL A 62 13.94 4.28 -6.72
CA VAL A 62 15.21 4.44 -5.98
C VAL A 62 15.37 5.85 -5.45
N PRO A 63 16.14 6.05 -4.37
CA PRO A 63 16.44 7.37 -3.86
C PRO A 63 17.12 8.25 -4.91
N LYS A 64 16.81 9.54 -4.86
CA LYS A 64 17.38 10.56 -5.74
C LYS A 64 17.82 11.74 -4.89
N ALA A 65 19.09 12.12 -5.01
CA ALA A 65 19.58 13.35 -4.40
C ALA A 65 18.96 14.58 -5.07
N THR A 66 18.48 15.52 -4.26
CA THR A 66 17.97 16.83 -4.71
C THR A 66 18.46 17.92 -3.76
N LYS A 67 18.21 19.20 -4.10
CA LYS A 67 18.56 20.32 -3.21
C LYS A 67 17.87 20.22 -1.84
N SER A 68 16.66 19.69 -1.80
CA SER A 68 15.86 19.52 -0.58
C SER A 68 16.09 18.15 0.10
N PHE A 69 16.76 17.23 -0.58
CA PHE A 69 17.08 15.89 -0.10
C PHE A 69 18.51 15.51 -0.55
N PRO A 70 19.55 16.15 0.00
CA PRO A 70 20.92 16.06 -0.53
C PRO A 70 21.61 14.73 -0.23
N GLU A 71 21.23 14.08 0.87
CA GLU A 71 21.83 12.84 1.37
C GLU A 71 20.81 11.70 1.34
N PRO A 72 20.46 11.18 0.15
CA PRO A 72 19.57 10.04 0.06
C PRO A 72 20.18 8.78 0.65
N ALA A 73 19.33 7.86 1.11
CA ALA A 73 19.77 6.53 1.49
C ALA A 73 20.54 5.85 0.34
N ALA A 74 21.59 5.10 0.68
CA ALA A 74 22.35 4.34 -0.30
C ALA A 74 21.45 3.30 -0.99
N ILE A 75 21.65 3.13 -2.30
CA ILE A 75 20.98 2.08 -3.07
C ILE A 75 21.66 0.75 -2.70
N PRO A 76 20.92 -0.26 -2.18
CA PRO A 76 21.50 -1.55 -1.85
C PRO A 76 22.15 -2.20 -3.09
N GLU A 77 23.28 -2.89 -2.92
CA GLU A 77 23.96 -3.61 -4.02
C GLU A 77 23.08 -4.69 -4.65
N SER A 78 22.13 -5.24 -3.89
CA SER A 78 21.14 -6.21 -4.37
C SER A 78 20.05 -5.59 -5.26
N THR A 79 20.05 -4.27 -5.44
CA THR A 79 19.08 -3.58 -6.31
C THR A 79 19.32 -3.98 -7.77
N PRO A 80 18.28 -4.45 -8.48
CA PRO A 80 18.41 -4.77 -9.91
C PRO A 80 18.91 -3.59 -10.74
N ALA A 81 19.63 -3.87 -11.82
CA ALA A 81 20.00 -2.85 -12.79
C ALA A 81 18.75 -2.21 -13.41
N SER A 82 18.87 -0.94 -13.80
CA SER A 82 17.78 -0.24 -14.49
C SER A 82 17.52 -0.88 -15.86
N ASN A 83 16.24 -1.10 -16.18
CA ASN A 83 15.80 -1.71 -17.43
C ASN A 83 14.77 -0.83 -18.18
N LEU A 84 14.81 0.47 -17.97
CA LEU A 84 13.87 1.41 -18.57
C LEU A 84 14.18 1.61 -20.06
N PRO A 85 13.19 1.47 -20.96
CA PRO A 85 13.43 1.61 -22.40
C PRO A 85 13.57 3.07 -22.84
N ASP A 86 12.98 4.00 -22.08
CA ASP A 86 12.95 5.43 -22.37
C ASP A 86 12.81 6.24 -21.06
N SER A 87 12.73 7.57 -21.21
CA SER A 87 12.62 8.51 -20.08
C SER A 87 11.18 8.96 -19.81
N ARG A 88 10.17 8.26 -20.32
CA ARG A 88 8.78 8.69 -20.13
C ARG A 88 8.33 8.48 -18.67
N PRO A 89 7.27 9.16 -18.21
CA PRO A 89 6.74 8.95 -16.88
C PRO A 89 6.40 7.48 -16.62
N TYR A 90 6.74 6.98 -15.42
CA TYR A 90 6.59 5.56 -15.10
C TYR A 90 5.14 5.04 -15.25
N ALA A 91 4.14 5.92 -15.06
CA ALA A 91 2.73 5.58 -15.21
C ALA A 91 2.37 5.12 -16.64
N ASP A 92 3.14 5.51 -17.66
CA ASP A 92 2.96 5.06 -19.05
C ASP A 92 3.41 3.62 -19.30
N HIS A 93 4.06 2.98 -18.33
CA HIS A 93 4.47 1.59 -18.40
C HIS A 93 3.47 0.63 -17.74
N ALA A 94 2.35 1.12 -17.23
CA ALA A 94 1.33 0.24 -16.65
C ALA A 94 0.77 -0.71 -17.70
N GLU A 95 0.57 -1.95 -17.29
CA GLU A 95 0.11 -3.03 -18.15
C GLU A 95 -1.39 -3.25 -17.89
N SER A 96 -2.16 -3.54 -18.94
CA SER A 96 -3.60 -3.77 -18.80
C SER A 96 -3.85 -5.09 -18.10
N GLY A 97 -4.86 -5.15 -17.23
CA GLY A 97 -5.22 -6.39 -16.52
C GLY A 97 -4.25 -6.78 -15.42
N THR A 98 -3.43 -5.84 -14.92
CA THR A 98 -2.48 -6.07 -13.82
C THR A 98 -2.78 -5.19 -12.62
N ILE A 99 -2.29 -5.60 -11.46
CA ILE A 99 -2.15 -4.72 -10.29
C ILE A 99 -0.73 -4.16 -10.30
N VAL A 100 -0.62 -2.84 -10.26
CA VAL A 100 0.68 -2.16 -10.22
C VAL A 100 1.21 -2.15 -8.80
N VAL A 101 2.33 -2.83 -8.57
CA VAL A 101 2.98 -2.92 -7.25
C VAL A 101 4.20 -2.02 -7.24
N ILE A 102 4.18 -0.97 -6.42
CA ILE A 102 5.22 0.07 -6.38
C ILE A 102 5.96 -0.01 -5.05
N SER A 103 7.27 -0.19 -5.12
CA SER A 103 8.14 -0.13 -3.94
C SER A 103 8.84 1.22 -3.86
N GLN A 104 8.56 1.95 -2.77
CA GLN A 104 9.23 3.20 -2.45
C GLN A 104 10.40 2.93 -1.48
N PRO A 105 11.59 3.51 -1.71
CA PRO A 105 12.70 3.39 -0.79
C PRO A 105 12.36 3.83 0.64
N PRO A 106 12.96 3.20 1.66
CA PRO A 106 12.75 3.57 3.04
C PRO A 106 13.24 4.99 3.35
N GLY A 107 12.69 5.59 4.39
CA GLY A 107 13.13 6.91 4.89
C GLY A 107 12.62 8.11 4.09
N GLN A 108 11.69 7.89 3.16
CA GLN A 108 11.16 8.95 2.29
C GLN A 108 9.84 9.55 2.79
N SER A 109 9.71 10.85 2.56
CA SER A 109 8.54 11.65 2.92
C SER A 109 7.67 11.99 1.70
N CYS A 110 8.18 11.85 0.48
CA CYS A 110 7.42 12.12 -0.75
C CYS A 110 6.37 11.04 -1.09
N ALA A 111 5.34 11.43 -1.83
CA ALA A 111 4.36 10.54 -2.43
C ALA A 111 4.80 10.10 -3.82
N VAL A 112 4.87 8.78 -4.05
CA VAL A 112 5.23 8.21 -5.35
C VAL A 112 4.06 8.24 -6.32
N VAL A 113 2.82 8.08 -5.85
CA VAL A 113 1.60 8.13 -6.68
C VAL A 113 0.74 9.34 -6.32
N GLY A 114 0.29 10.07 -7.33
CA GLY A 114 -0.74 11.11 -7.22
C GLY A 114 -1.85 10.91 -8.25
N GLY A 115 -2.78 11.86 -8.33
CA GLY A 115 -3.99 11.75 -9.16
C GLY A 115 -3.69 11.53 -10.64
N ILE A 116 -2.73 12.28 -11.20
CA ILE A 116 -2.31 12.15 -12.60
C ILE A 116 -1.78 10.75 -12.90
N MET A 117 -0.97 10.19 -11.99
CA MET A 117 -0.35 8.88 -12.17
C MET A 117 -1.41 7.78 -12.14
N ALA A 118 -2.31 7.82 -11.14
CA ALA A 118 -3.40 6.86 -11.02
C ALA A 118 -4.38 6.94 -12.20
N ALA A 119 -4.74 8.15 -12.64
CA ALA A 119 -5.63 8.35 -13.79
C ALA A 119 -5.03 7.76 -15.08
N ARG A 120 -3.71 7.92 -15.28
CA ARG A 120 -3.02 7.32 -16.43
C ARG A 120 -3.00 5.80 -16.35
N MET A 121 -2.68 5.23 -15.19
CA MET A 121 -2.67 3.77 -15.01
C MET A 121 -4.08 3.18 -15.20
N LYS A 122 -5.12 3.85 -14.69
CA LYS A 122 -6.53 3.50 -14.95
C LYS A 122 -6.83 3.46 -16.44
N HIS A 123 -6.43 4.49 -17.16
CA HIS A 123 -6.66 4.59 -18.60
C HIS A 123 -5.97 3.48 -19.40
N LEU A 124 -4.79 3.03 -18.94
CA LEU A 124 -4.06 1.91 -19.52
C LEU A 124 -4.61 0.53 -19.12
N GLY A 125 -5.65 0.49 -18.28
CA GLY A 125 -6.31 -0.75 -17.89
C GLY A 125 -5.71 -1.45 -16.67
N ALA A 126 -4.92 -0.75 -15.84
CA ALA A 126 -4.53 -1.29 -14.54
C ALA A 126 -5.78 -1.55 -13.69
N GLU A 127 -5.81 -2.67 -12.99
CA GLU A 127 -6.94 -3.07 -12.15
C GLU A 127 -6.88 -2.48 -10.75
N GLY A 128 -5.67 -2.24 -10.24
CA GLY A 128 -5.45 -1.64 -8.92
C GLY A 128 -3.99 -1.29 -8.66
N LEU A 129 -3.73 -0.68 -7.50
CA LEU A 129 -2.38 -0.28 -7.09
C LEU A 129 -2.07 -0.75 -5.67
N VAL A 130 -0.89 -1.32 -5.47
CA VAL A 130 -0.29 -1.55 -4.15
C VAL A 130 0.96 -0.69 -4.05
N VAL A 131 0.99 0.24 -3.11
CA VAL A 131 2.09 1.20 -2.95
C VAL A 131 2.75 1.01 -1.59
N ASP A 132 3.90 0.34 -1.52
CA ASP A 132 4.74 0.33 -0.31
C ASP A 132 5.47 1.66 -0.17
N GLY A 133 4.67 2.68 0.11
CA GLY A 133 5.05 4.07 0.00
C GLY A 133 3.86 4.98 0.21
N ARG A 134 4.04 6.26 -0.13
CA ARG A 134 3.04 7.29 0.13
C ARG A 134 2.30 7.68 -1.15
N VAL A 135 1.04 8.06 -0.98
CA VAL A 135 0.20 8.59 -2.05
C VAL A 135 -0.29 10.02 -1.75
N ARG A 136 -0.73 10.72 -2.78
CA ARG A 136 -1.30 12.08 -2.69
C ARG A 136 -2.53 12.22 -3.57
N ASP A 137 -3.22 13.36 -3.47
CA ASP A 137 -4.42 13.67 -4.24
C ASP A 137 -5.57 12.68 -4.00
N ILE A 138 -5.87 12.38 -2.73
CA ILE A 138 -6.84 11.35 -2.30
C ILE A 138 -8.21 11.46 -2.99
N VAL A 139 -8.68 12.68 -3.25
CA VAL A 139 -9.93 12.91 -3.98
C VAL A 139 -9.82 12.35 -5.40
N ALA A 140 -8.80 12.76 -6.16
CA ALA A 140 -8.55 12.28 -7.52
C ALA A 140 -8.29 10.76 -7.56
N LEU A 141 -7.60 10.20 -6.55
CA LEU A 141 -7.40 8.76 -6.44
C LEU A 141 -8.73 8.02 -6.33
N ASN A 142 -9.65 8.49 -5.48
CA ASN A 142 -10.97 7.89 -5.33
C ASN A 142 -11.80 8.00 -6.61
N GLU A 143 -11.69 9.11 -7.35
CA GLU A 143 -12.37 9.31 -8.64
C GLU A 143 -11.91 8.31 -9.72
N THR A 144 -10.69 7.79 -9.63
CA THR A 144 -10.23 6.74 -10.56
C THR A 144 -11.00 5.42 -10.39
N THR A 145 -11.68 5.22 -9.25
CA THR A 145 -12.35 3.96 -8.87
C THR A 145 -11.41 2.74 -8.81
N LEU A 146 -10.09 2.96 -8.87
CA LEU A 146 -9.13 1.88 -8.61
C LEU A 146 -9.11 1.57 -7.11
N PRO A 147 -9.10 0.29 -6.73
CA PRO A 147 -8.65 -0.09 -5.40
C PRO A 147 -7.15 0.22 -5.28
N ILE A 148 -6.82 1.07 -4.30
CA ILE A 148 -5.45 1.53 -4.05
C ILE A 148 -5.13 1.27 -2.60
N TRP A 149 -4.13 0.43 -2.36
CA TRP A 149 -3.52 0.25 -1.05
C TRP A 149 -2.23 1.08 -0.97
N SER A 150 -1.99 1.73 0.16
CA SER A 150 -0.76 2.47 0.39
C SER A 150 -0.34 2.46 1.86
N LYS A 151 0.96 2.60 2.11
CA LYS A 151 1.53 2.71 3.46
C LYS A 151 1.21 4.03 4.17
N GLY A 152 0.89 5.07 3.41
CA GLY A 152 0.50 6.36 3.98
C GLY A 152 0.31 7.45 2.94
N THR A 153 0.22 8.69 3.40
CA THR A 153 0.00 9.86 2.54
C THR A 153 1.13 10.88 2.65
N SER A 154 1.25 11.73 1.62
CA SER A 154 2.10 12.93 1.62
C SER A 154 1.53 13.95 0.63
N VAL A 155 1.98 15.21 0.74
CA VAL A 155 1.69 16.26 -0.24
C VAL A 155 2.87 16.53 -1.18
N ILE A 156 4.06 16.04 -0.81
CA ILE A 156 5.30 16.26 -1.56
C ILE A 156 5.35 15.29 -2.75
N GLY A 157 5.66 15.77 -3.95
CA GLY A 157 5.74 14.93 -5.14
C GLY A 157 7.01 14.07 -5.18
N ALA A 158 6.90 12.89 -5.83
CA ALA A 158 7.95 11.88 -5.97
C ALA A 158 9.32 12.46 -6.33
N GLY A 159 9.38 13.42 -7.27
CA GLY A 159 10.62 13.99 -7.79
C GLY A 159 11.49 14.72 -6.78
N ALA A 160 10.98 14.98 -5.56
CA ALA A 160 11.74 15.54 -4.45
C ALA A 160 12.78 14.57 -3.87
N GLU A 161 12.51 13.27 -3.87
CA GLU A 161 13.36 12.28 -3.17
C GLU A 161 13.53 10.96 -3.95
N THR A 162 12.72 10.71 -4.98
CA THR A 162 12.70 9.44 -5.73
C THR A 162 12.86 9.65 -7.23
N LYS A 163 13.26 8.57 -7.90
CA LYS A 163 13.10 8.38 -9.34
C LYS A 163 12.67 6.94 -9.63
N PHE A 164 11.98 6.75 -10.74
CA PHE A 164 11.71 5.43 -11.29
C PHE A 164 13.01 4.80 -11.78
N HIS A 165 13.20 3.51 -11.50
CA HIS A 165 14.46 2.82 -11.73
C HIS A 165 14.31 1.57 -12.59
N ALA A 166 13.33 0.73 -12.29
CA ALA A 166 13.11 -0.51 -13.03
C ALA A 166 11.65 -0.93 -13.00
N LYS A 167 11.23 -1.69 -14.01
CA LYS A 167 9.91 -2.32 -14.09
C LYS A 167 10.06 -3.84 -14.25
N ASN A 168 9.05 -4.60 -13.84
CA ASN A 168 9.01 -6.05 -13.97
C ASN A 168 10.28 -6.70 -13.37
N VAL A 169 10.63 -6.26 -12.16
CA VAL A 169 11.70 -6.83 -11.31
C VAL A 169 11.12 -7.18 -9.93
N PRO A 170 11.75 -8.06 -9.13
CA PRO A 170 11.33 -8.28 -7.75
C PRO A 170 11.26 -6.95 -6.97
N VAL A 171 10.16 -6.72 -6.25
CA VAL A 171 9.98 -5.54 -5.39
C VAL A 171 9.60 -5.93 -3.98
N LYS A 172 10.02 -5.14 -3.00
CA LYS A 172 9.69 -5.36 -1.59
C LYS A 172 8.45 -4.53 -1.21
N VAL A 173 7.47 -5.19 -0.60
CA VAL A 173 6.29 -4.59 0.02
C VAL A 173 6.27 -5.00 1.49
N GLY A 174 6.64 -4.09 2.39
CA GLY A 174 6.84 -4.44 3.80
C GLY A 174 7.97 -5.46 3.94
N GLU A 175 7.68 -6.67 4.39
CA GLU A 175 8.64 -7.78 4.46
C GLU A 175 8.51 -8.80 3.32
N THR A 176 7.50 -8.65 2.48
CA THR A 176 7.19 -9.58 1.39
C THR A 176 7.89 -9.14 0.11
N VAL A 177 8.49 -10.09 -0.60
CA VAL A 177 8.96 -9.89 -1.97
C VAL A 177 7.82 -10.27 -2.91
N VAL A 178 7.50 -9.38 -3.84
CA VAL A 178 6.51 -9.61 -4.90
C VAL A 178 7.26 -9.69 -6.22
N GLU A 179 7.11 -10.82 -6.89
CA GLU A 179 7.66 -11.05 -8.21
C GLU A 179 6.69 -10.55 -9.30
N PRO A 180 7.20 -10.14 -10.47
CA PRO A 180 6.34 -9.89 -11.63
C PRO A 180 5.54 -11.15 -11.97
N GLY A 181 4.23 -11.01 -12.15
CA GLY A 181 3.32 -12.13 -12.45
C GLY A 181 2.69 -12.81 -11.23
N ASP A 182 3.15 -12.52 -10.00
CA ASP A 182 2.48 -13.00 -8.80
C ASP A 182 1.04 -12.53 -8.73
N ILE A 183 0.15 -13.36 -8.20
CA ILE A 183 -1.27 -13.00 -8.09
C ILE A 183 -1.44 -12.09 -6.88
N VAL A 184 -1.84 -10.85 -7.12
CA VAL A 184 -2.13 -9.88 -6.07
C VAL A 184 -3.63 -9.76 -5.91
N MET A 185 -4.08 -9.81 -4.67
CA MET A 185 -5.45 -9.47 -4.28
C MET A 185 -5.44 -8.17 -3.51
N ILE A 186 -6.34 -7.25 -3.84
CA ILE A 186 -6.64 -6.09 -3.00
C ILE A 186 -8.05 -6.25 -2.44
N ASP A 187 -8.16 -6.24 -1.11
CA ASP A 187 -9.42 -6.18 -0.39
C ASP A 187 -9.69 -4.73 0.06
N PRO A 188 -10.59 -4.01 -0.64
CA PRO A 188 -10.90 -2.63 -0.30
C PRO A 188 -11.71 -2.49 0.99
N PHE A 189 -12.31 -3.56 1.51
CA PHE A 189 -13.09 -3.52 2.76
C PHE A 189 -12.18 -3.66 3.98
N GLU A 190 -11.18 -4.53 3.88
CA GLU A 190 -10.22 -4.80 4.95
C GLU A 190 -8.99 -3.88 4.91
N ASN A 191 -8.92 -2.96 3.94
CA ASN A 191 -7.74 -2.14 3.65
C ASN A 191 -6.45 -3.00 3.55
N GLY A 192 -6.57 -4.17 2.94
CA GLY A 192 -5.52 -5.17 2.87
C GLY A 192 -5.13 -5.53 1.45
N ALA A 193 -3.89 -5.97 1.28
CA ALA A 193 -3.41 -6.59 0.04
C ALA A 193 -2.64 -7.87 0.36
N VAL A 194 -2.82 -8.88 -0.48
CA VAL A 194 -2.15 -10.18 -0.36
C VAL A 194 -1.48 -10.50 -1.70
N ALA A 195 -0.24 -10.96 -1.67
CA ALA A 195 0.45 -11.46 -2.84
C ALA A 195 0.64 -12.98 -2.71
N VAL A 196 0.34 -13.71 -3.77
CA VAL A 196 0.46 -15.16 -3.86
C VAL A 196 1.47 -15.47 -4.96
N PRO A 197 2.57 -16.19 -4.66
CA PRO A 197 3.50 -16.61 -5.69
C PRO A 197 2.79 -17.39 -6.80
N GLN A 198 3.05 -17.04 -8.06
CA GLN A 198 2.33 -17.65 -9.20
C GLN A 198 2.40 -19.19 -9.18
N GLY A 199 3.55 -19.76 -8.78
CA GLY A 199 3.76 -21.21 -8.67
C GLY A 199 3.07 -21.90 -7.49
N ARG A 200 2.35 -21.18 -6.63
CA ARG A 200 1.63 -21.72 -5.45
C ARG A 200 0.12 -21.51 -5.51
N VAL A 201 -0.40 -21.04 -6.64
CA VAL A 201 -1.84 -20.78 -6.80
C VAL A 201 -2.64 -22.07 -6.66
N ASP A 202 -2.19 -23.18 -7.25
CA ASP A 202 -2.89 -24.47 -7.17
C ASP A 202 -2.94 -25.02 -5.73
N ASP A 203 -1.82 -24.95 -5.00
CA ASP A 203 -1.76 -25.31 -3.57
C ASP A 203 -2.78 -24.51 -2.76
N LEU A 204 -2.91 -23.21 -3.06
CA LEU A 204 -3.83 -22.31 -2.38
C LEU A 204 -5.29 -22.66 -2.71
N LEU A 205 -5.60 -22.97 -3.98
CA LEU A 205 -6.95 -23.36 -4.40
C LEU A 205 -7.40 -24.68 -3.75
N GLU A 206 -6.47 -25.59 -3.47
CA GLU A 206 -6.77 -26.83 -2.75
C GLU A 206 -6.96 -26.58 -1.24
N LEU A 207 -6.15 -25.71 -0.65
CA LEU A 207 -6.13 -25.47 0.79
C LEU A 207 -7.28 -24.56 1.27
N LEU A 208 -7.59 -23.49 0.53
CA LEU A 208 -8.55 -22.46 0.98
C LEU A 208 -9.94 -23.00 1.34
N PRO A 209 -10.58 -23.88 0.55
CA PRO A 209 -11.89 -24.42 0.90
C PRO A 209 -11.88 -25.20 2.22
N LYS A 210 -10.78 -25.91 2.52
CA LYS A 210 -10.62 -26.67 3.76
C LYS A 210 -10.51 -25.73 4.96
N LEU A 211 -9.74 -24.65 4.82
CA LEU A 211 -9.61 -23.61 5.86
C LEU A 211 -10.93 -22.88 6.11
N VAL A 212 -11.61 -22.42 5.05
CA VAL A 212 -12.90 -21.73 5.16
C VAL A 212 -13.94 -22.62 5.83
N GLY A 213 -14.07 -23.88 5.40
CA GLY A 213 -15.03 -24.81 5.99
C GLY A 213 -14.71 -25.19 7.44
N ALA A 214 -13.44 -25.17 7.85
CA ALA A 214 -13.06 -25.34 9.26
C ALA A 214 -13.45 -24.11 10.08
N ASP A 215 -13.21 -22.91 9.55
CA ASP A 215 -13.52 -21.64 10.21
C ASP A 215 -15.02 -21.46 10.44
N GLU A 216 -15.84 -21.81 9.46
CA GLU A 216 -17.31 -21.82 9.58
C GLU A 216 -17.78 -22.71 10.74
N LYS A 217 -17.20 -23.91 10.89
CA LYS A 217 -17.54 -24.83 12.00
C LYS A 217 -17.06 -24.31 13.35
N VAL A 218 -15.87 -23.71 13.40
CA VAL A 218 -15.36 -23.07 14.62
C VAL A 218 -16.30 -21.96 15.06
N ILE A 219 -16.72 -21.09 14.14
CA ILE A 219 -17.64 -19.99 14.43
C ILE A 219 -18.95 -20.54 14.97
N ALA A 220 -19.53 -21.56 14.32
CA ALA A 220 -20.77 -22.18 14.77
C ALA A 220 -20.67 -22.79 16.18
N ASP A 221 -19.57 -23.46 16.52
CA ASP A 221 -19.31 -24.00 17.85
C ASP A 221 -19.20 -22.88 18.90
N VAL A 222 -18.48 -21.81 18.58
CA VAL A 222 -18.26 -20.67 19.47
C VAL A 222 -19.58 -19.91 19.73
N GLU A 223 -20.41 -19.72 18.70
CA GLU A 223 -21.74 -19.10 18.84
C GLU A 223 -22.69 -19.92 19.74
N GLN A 224 -22.46 -21.23 19.85
CA GLN A 224 -23.18 -22.13 20.75
C GLN A 224 -22.56 -22.21 22.16
N GLY A 225 -21.51 -21.42 22.44
CA GLY A 225 -20.88 -21.32 23.74
C GLY A 225 -19.73 -22.31 23.99
N VAL A 226 -19.28 -23.04 22.98
CA VAL A 226 -18.06 -23.85 23.07
C VAL A 226 -16.85 -22.92 23.18
N SER A 227 -15.87 -23.28 24.02
CA SER A 227 -14.65 -22.48 24.12
C SER A 227 -13.86 -22.52 22.80
N VAL A 228 -13.22 -21.39 22.45
CA VAL A 228 -12.40 -21.28 21.22
C VAL A 228 -11.32 -22.35 21.16
N GLN A 229 -10.69 -22.70 22.30
CA GLN A 229 -9.69 -23.75 22.39
C GLN A 229 -10.23 -25.11 21.93
N GLU A 230 -11.42 -25.46 22.41
CA GLU A 230 -12.06 -26.73 22.08
C GLU A 230 -12.56 -26.74 20.62
N ALA A 231 -13.16 -25.64 20.15
CA ALA A 231 -13.59 -25.50 18.76
C ALA A 231 -12.40 -25.63 17.77
N PHE A 232 -11.27 -24.98 18.04
CA PHE A 232 -10.05 -25.15 17.23
C PHE A 232 -9.52 -26.58 17.26
N LYS A 233 -9.53 -27.23 18.43
CA LYS A 233 -9.09 -28.63 18.56
C LYS A 233 -9.96 -29.56 17.71
N ARG A 234 -11.26 -29.29 17.58
CA ARG A 234 -12.18 -30.11 16.77
C ARG A 234 -12.00 -29.93 15.27
N HIS A 235 -11.83 -28.68 14.82
CA HIS A 235 -12.00 -28.36 13.39
C HIS A 235 -10.71 -27.95 12.67
N ARG A 236 -9.67 -27.50 13.39
CA ARG A 236 -8.39 -27.05 12.79
C ARG A 236 -7.20 -27.97 13.04
N SER A 237 -7.32 -29.00 13.88
CA SER A 237 -6.21 -29.86 14.29
C SER A 237 -5.70 -30.85 13.23
N GLN A 238 -6.44 -31.00 12.12
CA GLN A 238 -6.15 -31.96 11.04
C GLN A 238 -5.93 -31.29 9.68
N LEU A 239 -5.82 -29.95 9.65
CA LEU A 239 -5.54 -29.16 8.44
C LEU A 239 -4.05 -29.08 8.15
#